data_AF-A0A7J4FYG9-F1
#
_entry.id   AF-A0A7J4FYG9-F1
#
_cell.length_a   1.000
_cell.length_b   1.000
_cell.length_c   1.000
_cell.angle_alpha   90.00
_cell.angle_beta   90.00
_cell.angle_gamma   90.00
#
_symmetry.space_group_name_H-M   'P 1'
#
loop_
_entity.id
_entity.type
_entity.pdbx_description
1 polymer ?
#
loop_
_entity_poly.entity_id
_entity_poly.type
_entity_poly.pdbx_seq_one_letter_code
_entity_poly.pdbx_strand_id
1 'polypeptide(L)'
;MNYKWELSGELDYFINLENPVSIEREGVLVQFIPSVRRNKKFIDFHIRTETRDKSVEDATIRCRTIFYRILDMCAFLESQGIKARFRPIVLMNEEELINKGLPLPEDREFIVPRVQYEPRISNFGEAMSLYERVEHNLRGADLFRCISWFSRGLKADDEIDKFISLWISFNILYETYYRKRPHERPNQLNFIQNVVDLYDYEFKEKLLTGERNQQLIADLISYESSDGEKTKCGYRLQKNINTNMDYAFENFLLCMYRIRCDLFHGDKPLFQLYPLVKDCNRVLVDIIKEGVMKYL
;
A
#
# COMPACT_ATOMS: atom_id res chain seq x y z
N MET A 1 34.90 -3.16 12.79
CA MET A 1 34.89 -3.66 11.40
C MET A 1 33.46 -4.07 11.09
N ASN A 2 32.98 -3.81 9.88
CA ASN A 2 31.60 -4.11 9.51
C ASN A 2 31.51 -5.44 8.75
N TYR A 3 30.41 -6.16 8.96
CA TYR A 3 30.01 -7.30 8.15
C TYR A 3 29.25 -6.76 6.94
N LYS A 4 29.65 -7.17 5.73
CA LYS A 4 29.05 -6.71 4.48
C LYS A 4 28.16 -7.81 3.92
N TRP A 5 26.87 -7.53 3.80
CA TRP A 5 25.88 -8.52 3.39
C TRP A 5 25.30 -8.19 2.02
N GLU A 6 24.91 -9.20 1.25
CA GLU A 6 24.13 -9.05 0.03
C GLU A 6 22.93 -10.00 0.04
N LEU A 7 21.72 -9.44 -0.07
CA LEU A 7 20.51 -10.16 -0.44
C LEU A 7 20.25 -9.92 -1.92
N SER A 8 20.21 -10.99 -2.72
CA SER A 8 19.95 -10.87 -4.16
C SER A 8 18.80 -11.75 -4.61
N GLY A 9 18.31 -11.51 -5.82
CA GLY A 9 17.22 -12.31 -6.39
C GLY A 9 16.76 -11.80 -7.74
N GLU A 10 15.57 -12.24 -8.13
CA GLU A 10 14.96 -11.95 -9.42
C GLU A 10 13.51 -11.49 -9.25
N LEU A 11 13.10 -10.47 -9.99
CA LEU A 11 11.71 -10.13 -10.26
C LEU A 11 11.31 -10.69 -11.63
N ASP A 12 10.14 -11.33 -11.70
CA ASP A 12 9.65 -11.96 -12.94
C ASP A 12 9.18 -10.92 -13.99
N TYR A 13 9.17 -11.39 -15.25
CA TYR A 13 9.11 -10.75 -16.60
C TYR A 13 8.29 -9.47 -16.85
N PHE A 14 7.48 -9.00 -15.92
CA PHE A 14 6.49 -7.97 -16.23
C PHE A 14 6.85 -6.57 -15.79
N ILE A 15 8.12 -6.27 -15.54
CA ILE A 15 8.55 -4.93 -15.14
C ILE A 15 9.36 -4.32 -16.28
N ASN A 16 8.88 -3.21 -16.85
CA ASN A 16 9.67 -2.46 -17.81
C ASN A 16 10.72 -1.63 -17.06
N LEU A 17 11.96 -2.09 -17.09
CA LEU A 17 13.12 -1.36 -16.62
C LEU A 17 14.14 -1.35 -17.76
N GLU A 18 14.36 -0.19 -18.36
CA GLU A 18 15.27 -0.07 -19.50
C GLU A 18 16.73 0.10 -19.05
N ASN A 19 16.94 0.80 -17.94
CA ASN A 19 18.25 1.12 -17.41
C ASN A 19 18.38 0.63 -15.96
N PRO A 20 19.58 0.21 -15.51
CA PRO A 20 19.81 -0.10 -14.12
C PRO A 20 19.43 1.07 -13.21
N VAL A 21 18.80 0.78 -12.07
CA VAL A 21 18.45 1.77 -11.05
C VAL A 21 19.13 1.39 -9.75
N SER A 22 19.70 2.39 -9.07
CA SER A 22 20.40 2.22 -7.80
C SER A 22 19.91 3.26 -6.80
N ILE A 23 19.66 2.84 -5.58
CA ILE A 23 19.29 3.71 -4.46
C ILE A 23 20.10 3.32 -3.22
N GLU A 24 20.58 4.29 -2.45
CA GLU A 24 21.30 4.04 -1.21
C GLU A 24 20.61 4.77 -0.06
N ARG A 25 20.16 4.02 0.97
CA ARG A 25 19.41 4.55 2.12
C ARG A 25 19.72 3.79 3.39
N GLU A 26 19.89 4.51 4.50
CA GLU A 26 20.14 3.93 5.84
C GLU A 26 21.34 2.93 5.89
N GLY A 27 22.33 3.14 5.01
CA GLY A 27 23.47 2.23 4.83
C GLY A 27 23.10 0.94 4.10
N VAL A 28 22.05 0.97 3.27
CA VAL A 28 21.60 -0.11 2.40
C VAL A 28 21.58 0.37 0.95
N LEU A 29 22.36 -0.28 0.10
CA LEU A 29 22.39 -0.05 -1.34
C LEU A 29 21.50 -1.06 -2.04
N VAL A 30 20.43 -0.61 -2.71
CA VAL A 30 19.57 -1.45 -3.53
C VAL A 30 19.82 -1.15 -5.00
N GLN A 31 20.06 -2.19 -5.79
CA GLN A 31 20.25 -2.12 -7.23
C GLN A 31 19.25 -3.02 -7.94
N PHE A 32 18.65 -2.52 -9.01
CA PHE A 32 17.77 -3.25 -9.91
C PHE A 32 18.39 -3.21 -11.30
N ILE A 33 18.67 -4.37 -11.86
CA ILE A 33 19.43 -4.52 -13.11
C ILE A 33 18.57 -5.31 -14.10
N PRO A 34 18.20 -4.72 -15.26
CA PRO A 34 17.50 -5.46 -16.29
C PRO A 34 18.38 -6.59 -16.83
N SER A 35 17.79 -7.78 -16.96
CA SER A 35 18.50 -9.01 -17.27
C SER A 35 17.69 -9.84 -18.27
N VAL A 36 18.35 -10.59 -19.15
CA VAL A 36 17.67 -11.46 -20.13
C VAL A 36 18.25 -12.87 -20.02
N ARG A 37 17.38 -13.86 -19.74
CA ARG A 37 17.75 -15.27 -19.64
C ARG A 37 16.76 -16.13 -20.41
N ARG A 38 17.24 -16.96 -21.33
CA ARG A 38 16.40 -17.84 -22.17
C ARG A 38 15.23 -17.09 -22.86
N ASN A 39 15.53 -15.94 -23.45
CA ASN A 39 14.55 -15.04 -24.09
C ASN A 39 13.45 -14.50 -23.15
N LYS A 40 13.63 -14.61 -21.82
CA LYS A 40 12.79 -13.98 -20.82
C LYS A 40 13.54 -12.80 -20.19
N LYS A 41 12.92 -11.63 -20.16
CA LYS A 41 13.36 -10.46 -19.39
C LYS A 41 13.09 -10.70 -17.91
N PHE A 42 13.98 -10.23 -17.06
CA PHE A 42 13.88 -10.24 -15.61
C PHE A 42 14.50 -8.95 -15.08
N ILE A 43 14.27 -8.66 -13.80
CA ILE A 43 15.10 -7.70 -13.08
C ILE A 43 15.84 -8.46 -12.01
N ASP A 44 17.16 -8.54 -12.14
CA ASP A 44 18.03 -8.99 -11.06
C ASP A 44 18.09 -7.86 -10.02
N PHE A 45 17.87 -8.17 -8.75
CA PHE A 45 18.04 -7.20 -7.66
C PHE A 45 19.19 -7.60 -6.75
N HIS A 46 19.89 -6.59 -6.23
CA HIS A 46 20.98 -6.73 -5.26
C HIS A 46 20.78 -5.69 -4.16
N ILE A 47 20.66 -6.15 -2.92
CA ILE A 47 20.49 -5.30 -1.74
C ILE A 47 21.70 -5.55 -0.84
N ARG A 48 22.57 -4.56 -0.72
CA ARG A 48 23.78 -4.64 0.09
C ARG A 48 23.63 -3.80 1.35
N THR A 49 24.05 -4.31 2.49
CA THR A 49 24.08 -3.55 3.74
C THR A 49 25.33 -3.85 4.56
N GLU A 50 25.69 -2.93 5.44
CA GLU A 50 26.74 -3.12 6.42
C GLU A 50 26.18 -3.13 7.84
N THR A 51 26.56 -4.11 8.64
CA THR A 51 26.19 -4.21 10.06
C THR A 51 27.43 -4.30 10.94
N ARG A 52 27.32 -3.82 12.19
CA ARG A 52 28.36 -4.03 13.21
C ARG A 52 28.22 -5.40 13.89
N ASP A 53 26.99 -5.91 13.97
CA ASP A 53 26.66 -7.24 14.45
C ASP A 53 26.84 -8.28 13.33
N LYS A 54 27.28 -9.50 13.68
CA LYS A 54 27.36 -10.65 12.78
C LYS A 54 26.01 -11.31 12.51
N SER A 55 24.92 -10.81 13.11
CA SER A 55 23.55 -11.32 12.95
C SER A 55 23.07 -11.28 11.50
N VAL A 56 22.88 -12.46 10.91
CA VAL A 56 22.24 -12.64 9.59
C VAL A 56 20.80 -12.16 9.63
N GLU A 57 20.11 -12.34 10.75
CA GLU A 57 18.71 -11.96 10.91
C GLU A 57 18.55 -10.44 10.82
N ASP A 58 19.38 -9.66 11.52
CA ASP A 58 19.32 -8.19 11.46
C ASP A 58 19.60 -7.67 10.05
N ALA A 59 20.66 -8.18 9.40
CA ALA A 59 20.97 -7.83 8.02
C ALA A 59 19.81 -8.18 7.06
N THR A 60 19.20 -9.35 7.26
CA THR A 60 18.05 -9.80 6.46
C THR A 60 16.85 -8.90 6.66
N ILE A 61 16.52 -8.52 7.90
CA ILE A 61 15.41 -7.62 8.22
C ILE A 61 15.62 -6.25 7.57
N ARG A 62 16.83 -5.69 7.67
CA ARG A 62 17.18 -4.39 7.05
C ARG A 62 17.00 -4.44 5.53
N CYS A 63 17.59 -5.43 4.87
CA CYS A 63 17.46 -5.61 3.42
C CYS A 63 16.01 -5.80 2.97
N ARG A 64 15.25 -6.66 3.67
CA ARG A 64 13.86 -6.97 3.34
C ARG A 64 12.94 -5.76 3.54
N THR A 65 13.15 -4.97 4.59
CA THR A 65 12.30 -3.81 4.89
C THR A 65 12.31 -2.81 3.74
N ILE A 66 13.49 -2.44 3.24
CA ILE A 66 13.61 -1.49 2.13
C ILE A 66 13.06 -2.11 0.85
N PHE A 67 13.40 -3.37 0.57
CA PHE A 67 12.90 -4.05 -0.62
C PHE A 67 11.38 -4.15 -0.67
N TYR A 68 10.73 -4.56 0.42
CA TYR A 68 9.27 -4.64 0.47
C TYR A 68 8.60 -3.28 0.38
N ARG A 69 9.19 -2.21 0.93
CA ARG A 69 8.68 -0.85 0.70
C ARG A 69 8.67 -0.51 -0.78
N ILE A 70 9.74 -0.82 -1.52
CA ILE A 70 9.80 -0.58 -2.97
C ILE A 70 8.75 -1.43 -3.72
N LEU A 71 8.59 -2.70 -3.35
CA LEU A 71 7.56 -3.55 -3.93
C LEU A 71 6.14 -3.05 -3.62
N ASP A 72 5.90 -2.57 -2.41
CA ASP A 72 4.62 -1.99 -2.01
C ASP A 72 4.31 -0.71 -2.80
N MET A 73 5.31 0.13 -3.12
CA MET A 73 5.14 1.29 -4.01
C MET A 73 4.77 0.88 -5.43
N CYS A 74 5.43 -0.14 -5.96
CA CYS A 74 5.11 -0.67 -7.27
C CYS A 74 3.67 -1.23 -7.30
N ALA A 75 3.28 -2.01 -6.28
CA ALA A 75 1.92 -2.52 -6.15
C ALA A 75 0.89 -1.39 -5.98
N PHE A 76 1.27 -0.33 -5.27
CA PHE A 76 0.46 0.87 -5.09
C PHE A 76 0.17 1.58 -6.42
N LEU A 77 1.19 1.80 -7.27
CA LEU A 77 0.99 2.48 -8.54
C LEU A 77 0.16 1.66 -9.53
N GLU A 78 0.44 0.36 -9.65
CA GLU A 78 -0.13 -0.49 -10.69
C GLU A 78 -1.40 -1.23 -10.25
N SER A 79 -1.75 -1.18 -8.96
CA SER A 79 -2.80 -2.01 -8.34
C SER A 79 -2.57 -3.53 -8.49
N GLN A 80 -1.32 -4.01 -8.55
CA GLN A 80 -1.01 -5.43 -8.85
C GLN A 80 0.24 -5.99 -8.17
N GLY A 81 0.22 -7.31 -7.88
CA GLY A 81 1.32 -8.26 -7.53
C GLY A 81 2.49 -7.73 -6.69
N ILE A 82 3.69 -8.31 -6.48
CA ILE A 82 4.78 -8.60 -7.42
C ILE A 82 5.54 -9.87 -7.07
N LYS A 83 5.94 -10.66 -8.07
CA LYS A 83 6.74 -11.86 -7.83
C LYS A 83 8.20 -11.54 -7.62
N ALA A 84 8.72 -11.93 -6.45
CA ALA A 84 10.15 -11.89 -6.15
C ALA A 84 10.65 -13.28 -5.79
N ARG A 85 11.76 -13.69 -6.41
CA ARG A 85 12.49 -14.92 -6.09
C ARG A 85 13.82 -14.53 -5.45
N PHE A 86 13.91 -14.70 -4.14
CA PHE A 86 15.12 -14.41 -3.37
C PHE A 86 16.12 -15.56 -3.45
N ARG A 87 17.40 -15.21 -3.49
CA ARG A 87 18.53 -16.11 -3.19
C ARG A 87 18.88 -15.97 -1.70
N PRO A 88 19.61 -16.94 -1.12
CA PRO A 88 20.13 -16.79 0.24
C PRO A 88 20.96 -15.50 0.38
N ILE A 89 20.90 -14.88 1.55
CA ILE A 89 21.76 -13.74 1.88
C ILE A 89 23.22 -14.22 2.03
N VAL A 90 24.17 -13.44 1.52
CA VAL A 90 25.59 -13.81 1.46
C VAL A 90 26.45 -12.79 2.21
N LEU A 91 27.45 -13.26 2.95
CA LEU A 91 28.49 -12.43 3.56
C LEU A 91 29.58 -12.13 2.52
N MET A 92 29.64 -10.90 2.05
CA MET A 92 30.48 -10.47 0.93
C MET A 92 31.97 -10.33 1.30
N ASN A 93 32.28 -10.15 2.59
CA ASN A 93 33.65 -9.94 3.07
C ASN A 93 34.15 -11.05 4.00
N GLU A 94 33.69 -12.29 3.79
CA GLU A 94 34.07 -13.46 4.60
C GLU A 94 35.59 -13.66 4.68
N GLU A 95 36.30 -13.65 3.56
CA GLU A 95 37.77 -13.82 3.52
C GLU A 95 38.50 -12.71 4.30
N GLU A 96 38.01 -11.47 4.21
CA GLU A 96 38.59 -10.33 4.92
C GLU A 96 38.46 -10.48 6.44
N LEU A 97 37.33 -11.02 6.89
CA LEU A 97 37.06 -11.29 8.31
C LEU A 97 37.94 -12.43 8.82
N ILE A 98 38.09 -13.52 8.05
CA ILE A 98 38.96 -14.65 8.37
C ILE A 98 40.41 -14.18 8.53
N ASN A 99 40.93 -13.41 7.56
CA ASN A 99 42.29 -12.91 7.58
C ASN A 99 42.59 -12.00 8.79
N LYS A 100 41.55 -11.38 9.37
CA LYS A 100 41.65 -10.52 10.56
C LYS A 100 41.32 -11.26 11.87
N GLY A 101 41.07 -12.57 11.83
CA GLY A 101 40.73 -13.38 13.00
C GLY A 101 39.39 -13.01 13.63
N LEU A 102 38.46 -12.45 12.85
CA LEU A 102 37.12 -12.06 13.33
C LEU A 102 36.14 -13.25 13.24
N PRO A 103 35.18 -13.35 14.17
CA PRO A 103 34.24 -14.45 14.21
C PRO A 103 33.27 -14.38 13.01
N LEU A 104 32.98 -15.55 12.43
CA LEU A 104 31.97 -15.68 11.40
C LEU A 104 30.56 -15.91 12.01
N PRO A 105 29.49 -15.64 11.25
CA PRO A 105 28.13 -16.00 11.63
C PRO A 105 27.99 -17.52 11.76
N GLU A 106 27.24 -17.96 12.77
CA GLU A 106 26.99 -19.39 13.03
C GLU A 106 25.91 -19.94 12.08
N ASP A 107 24.85 -19.16 11.84
CA ASP A 107 23.80 -19.50 10.89
C ASP A 107 24.07 -18.85 9.54
N ARG A 108 24.40 -19.66 8.53
CA ARG A 108 24.72 -19.17 7.17
C ARG A 108 23.57 -19.27 6.17
N GLU A 109 22.52 -20.01 6.51
CA GLU A 109 21.40 -20.26 5.62
C GLU A 109 20.11 -19.71 6.21
N PHE A 110 19.73 -18.50 5.78
CA PHE A 110 18.38 -18.00 6.00
C PHE A 110 17.56 -18.21 4.72
N ILE A 111 16.64 -19.18 4.76
CA ILE A 111 15.72 -19.43 3.65
C ILE A 111 14.64 -18.36 3.68
N VAL A 112 14.69 -17.43 2.72
CA VAL A 112 13.63 -16.44 2.55
C VAL A 112 12.38 -17.15 2.01
N PRO A 113 11.21 -17.02 2.66
CA PRO A 113 9.97 -17.58 2.15
C PRO A 113 9.72 -17.12 0.71
N ARG A 114 9.34 -18.06 -0.16
CA ARG A 114 8.93 -17.71 -1.52
C ARG A 114 7.68 -16.85 -1.43
N VAL A 115 7.78 -15.63 -1.95
CA VAL A 115 6.66 -14.72 -2.09
C VAL A 115 6.18 -14.82 -3.54
N GLN A 116 5.08 -15.55 -3.76
CA GLN A 116 4.47 -15.70 -5.09
C GLN A 116 3.32 -14.70 -5.24
N TYR A 117 3.42 -13.85 -6.26
CA TYR A 117 2.32 -12.99 -6.72
C TYR A 117 2.42 -12.83 -8.24
N GLU A 118 1.33 -12.62 -8.96
CA GLU A 118 1.35 -12.38 -10.42
C GLU A 118 0.93 -10.93 -10.75
N PRO A 119 1.88 -9.99 -10.97
CA PRO A 119 1.59 -8.67 -11.52
C PRO A 119 1.94 -8.52 -13.01
N ARG A 120 1.47 -7.42 -13.58
CA ARG A 120 2.14 -6.63 -14.62
C ARG A 120 2.50 -5.24 -14.08
N ILE A 121 3.73 -4.78 -14.33
CA ILE A 121 4.20 -3.43 -13.95
C ILE A 121 4.65 -2.70 -15.20
N SER A 122 4.04 -1.56 -15.48
CA SER A 122 4.42 -0.74 -16.61
C SER A 122 5.55 0.24 -16.28
N ASN A 123 5.75 0.67 -15.02
CA ASN A 123 6.70 1.74 -14.71
C ASN A 123 7.44 1.63 -13.34
N PHE A 124 8.56 0.90 -13.29
CA PHE A 124 9.39 0.79 -12.07
C PHE A 124 10.04 2.12 -11.65
N GLY A 125 10.38 2.98 -12.61
CA GLY A 125 10.98 4.29 -12.33
C GLY A 125 10.05 5.20 -11.52
N GLU A 126 8.74 5.15 -11.81
CA GLU A 126 7.73 5.90 -11.07
C GLU A 126 7.59 5.41 -9.63
N ALA A 127 7.69 4.09 -9.40
CA ALA A 127 7.67 3.54 -8.04
C ALA A 127 8.85 4.00 -7.20
N MET A 128 10.03 4.12 -7.83
CA MET A 128 11.22 4.67 -7.18
C MET A 128 11.05 6.15 -6.87
N SER A 129 10.52 6.95 -7.80
CA SER A 129 10.20 8.36 -7.57
C SER A 129 9.18 8.53 -6.44
N LEU A 130 8.15 7.69 -6.37
CA LEU A 130 7.18 7.68 -5.29
C LEU A 130 7.83 7.34 -3.94
N TYR A 131 8.69 6.32 -3.90
CA TYR A 131 9.44 5.94 -2.70
C TYR A 131 10.22 7.15 -2.15
N GLU A 132 10.96 7.85 -3.01
CA GLU A 132 11.75 9.01 -2.61
C GLU A 132 10.87 10.14 -2.07
N ARG A 133 9.73 10.45 -2.73
CA ARG A 133 8.79 11.47 -2.23
C ARG A 133 8.24 11.10 -0.85
N VAL A 134 7.88 9.84 -0.62
CA VAL A 134 7.38 9.35 0.67
C VAL A 134 8.46 9.44 1.74
N GLU A 135 9.69 9.05 1.42
CA GLU A 135 10.82 9.07 2.35
C GLU A 135 11.19 10.48 2.83
N HIS A 136 11.16 11.47 1.92
CA HIS A 136 11.46 12.86 2.25
C HIS A 136 10.27 13.60 2.89
N ASN A 137 9.10 12.96 2.98
CA ASN A 137 7.95 13.54 3.65
C ASN A 137 8.11 13.46 5.18
N LEU A 138 7.75 14.53 5.90
CA LEU A 138 7.79 14.59 7.37
C LEU A 138 7.02 13.45 8.06
N ARG A 139 6.04 12.85 7.37
CA ARG A 139 5.24 11.72 7.83
C ARG A 139 5.48 10.45 7.02
N GLY A 140 6.65 10.31 6.42
CA GLY A 140 7.00 9.17 5.56
C GLY A 140 6.75 7.82 6.21
N ALA A 141 7.00 7.68 7.52
CA ALA A 141 6.71 6.44 8.26
C ALA A 141 5.22 6.05 8.25
N ASP A 142 4.31 7.01 8.44
CA ASP A 142 2.87 6.75 8.41
C ASP A 142 2.41 6.45 6.97
N LEU A 143 2.97 7.15 5.97
CA LEU A 143 2.69 6.88 4.56
C LEU A 143 3.18 5.49 4.09
N PHE A 144 4.37 5.05 4.52
CA PHE A 144 4.83 3.68 4.27
C PHE A 144 3.86 2.65 4.87
N ARG A 145 3.35 2.90 6.08
CA ARG A 145 2.35 2.01 6.71
C ARG A 145 1.03 2.01 5.93
N CYS A 146 0.55 3.17 5.49
CA CYS A 146 -0.63 3.30 4.64
C CYS A 146 -0.48 2.46 3.36
N ILE A 147 0.64 2.61 2.65
CA ILE A 147 0.92 1.93 1.39
C ILE A 147 1.12 0.43 1.58
N SER A 148 1.70 0.00 2.71
CA SER A 148 1.84 -1.42 3.02
C SER A 148 0.48 -2.10 3.29
N TRP A 149 -0.43 -1.45 4.03
CA TRP A 149 -1.79 -1.94 4.22
C TRP A 149 -2.61 -1.95 2.92
N PHE A 150 -2.42 -0.96 2.06
CA PHE A 150 -3.01 -0.92 0.73
C PHE A 150 -2.57 -2.14 -0.10
N SER A 151 -1.26 -2.36 -0.16
CA SER A 151 -0.63 -3.49 -0.85
C SER A 151 -1.12 -4.83 -0.31
N ARG A 152 -1.29 -4.96 1.01
CA ARG A 152 -1.91 -6.14 1.64
C ARG A 152 -3.35 -6.36 1.17
N GLY A 153 -4.15 -5.30 1.09
CA GLY A 153 -5.54 -5.39 0.60
C GLY A 153 -5.61 -5.89 -0.84
N LEU A 154 -4.77 -5.34 -1.73
CA LEU A 154 -4.71 -5.80 -3.11
C LEU A 154 -4.33 -7.29 -3.27
N LYS A 155 -3.60 -7.83 -2.29
CA LYS A 155 -3.15 -9.23 -2.25
C LYS A 155 -4.16 -10.16 -1.57
N ALA A 156 -5.23 -9.66 -0.98
CA ALA A 156 -6.22 -10.48 -0.30
C ALA A 156 -7.13 -11.19 -1.31
N ASP A 157 -7.28 -12.51 -1.14
CA ASP A 157 -8.17 -13.34 -1.95
C ASP A 157 -9.65 -13.11 -1.61
N ASP A 158 -9.94 -12.89 -0.33
CA ASP A 158 -11.27 -12.60 0.17
C ASP A 158 -11.61 -11.10 0.08
N GLU A 159 -12.81 -10.77 -0.37
CA GLU A 159 -13.26 -9.39 -0.58
C GLU A 159 -13.46 -8.62 0.74
N ILE A 160 -13.78 -9.31 1.84
CA ILE A 160 -13.90 -8.68 3.16
C ILE A 160 -12.49 -8.39 3.69
N ASP A 161 -11.56 -9.34 3.65
CA ASP A 161 -10.17 -9.11 4.06
C ASP A 161 -9.51 -7.97 3.27
N LYS A 162 -9.80 -7.90 1.97
CA LYS A 162 -9.41 -6.79 1.09
C LYS A 162 -9.97 -5.46 1.58
N PHE A 163 -11.28 -5.40 1.85
CA PHE A 163 -11.96 -4.21 2.34
C PHE A 163 -11.42 -3.72 3.67
N ILE A 164 -11.23 -4.63 4.62
CA ILE A 164 -10.68 -4.29 5.94
C ILE A 164 -9.25 -3.75 5.81
N SER A 165 -8.42 -4.37 4.98
CA SER A 165 -7.04 -3.93 4.75
C SER A 165 -6.97 -2.55 4.07
N LEU A 166 -7.81 -2.32 3.05
CA LEU A 166 -7.95 -1.02 2.39
C LEU A 166 -8.51 0.04 3.35
N TRP A 167 -9.49 -0.30 4.19
CA TRP A 167 -10.04 0.61 5.19
C TRP A 167 -9.01 1.03 6.24
N ILE A 168 -8.14 0.11 6.67
CA ILE A 168 -7.02 0.43 7.57
C ILE A 168 -6.04 1.40 6.88
N SER A 169 -5.73 1.16 5.61
CA SER A 169 -4.89 2.06 4.80
C SER A 169 -5.51 3.47 4.68
N PHE A 170 -6.80 3.54 4.35
CA PHE A 170 -7.62 4.76 4.34
C PHE A 170 -7.52 5.50 5.68
N ASN A 171 -7.74 4.83 6.82
CA ASN A 171 -7.63 5.46 8.14
C ASN A 171 -6.22 6.02 8.41
N ILE A 172 -5.16 5.28 8.11
CA ILE A 172 -3.77 5.75 8.32
C ILE A 172 -3.50 7.01 7.50
N LEU A 173 -3.90 7.03 6.22
CA LEU A 173 -3.70 8.18 5.33
C LEU A 173 -4.27 9.47 5.96
N TYR A 174 -5.48 9.41 6.48
CA TYR A 174 -6.12 10.61 7.00
C TYR A 174 -5.73 10.95 8.41
N GLU A 175 -5.35 9.98 9.25
CA GLU A 175 -4.68 10.28 10.52
C GLU A 175 -3.37 11.06 10.24
N THR A 176 -2.68 10.68 9.17
CA THR A 176 -1.47 11.36 8.69
C THR A 176 -1.74 12.78 8.18
N TYR A 177 -2.86 12.96 7.47
CA TYR A 177 -3.32 14.29 7.02
C TYR A 177 -3.74 15.16 8.20
N TYR A 178 -4.56 14.63 9.08
CA TYR A 178 -5.19 15.36 10.17
C TYR A 178 -4.23 15.76 11.28
N ARG A 179 -3.14 15.00 11.51
CA ARG A 179 -2.06 15.43 12.41
C ARG A 179 -1.36 16.73 11.97
N LYS A 180 -1.62 17.27 10.77
CA LYS A 180 -1.26 18.64 10.39
C LYS A 180 -2.15 19.72 11.07
N ARG A 181 -3.32 19.33 11.61
CA ARG A 181 -4.28 20.18 12.35
C ARG A 181 -4.35 19.76 13.84
N PRO A 182 -3.33 20.08 14.66
CA PRO A 182 -3.12 19.49 16.00
C PRO A 182 -4.14 19.89 17.09
N HIS A 183 -5.13 20.72 16.79
CA HIS A 183 -6.01 21.33 17.80
C HIS A 183 -7.34 20.62 18.01
N GLU A 184 -7.58 19.53 17.31
CA GLU A 184 -8.86 18.83 17.38
C GLU A 184 -8.60 17.34 17.65
N ARG A 185 -9.30 16.75 18.61
CA ARG A 185 -9.38 15.29 18.75
C ARG A 185 -10.60 14.86 17.94
N PRO A 186 -10.45 14.14 16.83
CA PRO A 186 -11.61 13.80 16.03
C PRO A 186 -12.29 12.59 16.66
N ASN A 187 -13.61 12.68 16.84
CA ASN A 187 -14.43 11.47 16.76
C ASN A 187 -14.38 10.98 15.29
N GLN A 188 -14.64 9.70 15.03
CA GLN A 188 -14.52 9.13 13.67
C GLN A 188 -15.47 9.76 12.63
N LEU A 189 -16.55 10.42 13.05
CA LEU A 189 -17.45 11.18 12.17
C LEU A 189 -16.84 12.52 11.75
N ASN A 190 -16.28 13.27 12.69
CA ASN A 190 -15.53 14.52 12.44
C ASN A 190 -14.29 14.25 11.58
N PHE A 191 -13.74 13.04 11.65
CA PHE A 191 -12.63 12.61 10.82
C PHE A 191 -12.99 12.55 9.33
N ILE A 192 -14.14 11.97 8.98
CA ILE A 192 -14.62 11.89 7.59
C ILE A 192 -14.93 13.28 7.03
N GLN A 193 -15.43 14.20 7.86
CA GLN A 193 -15.68 15.59 7.47
C GLN A 193 -14.39 16.33 7.07
N ASN A 194 -13.32 16.13 7.84
CA ASN A 194 -12.04 16.78 7.56
C ASN A 194 -11.28 16.20 6.36
N VAL A 195 -11.68 15.01 5.91
CA VAL A 195 -11.09 14.31 4.76
C VAL A 195 -11.54 14.88 3.43
N VAL A 196 -12.72 15.50 3.40
CA VAL A 196 -13.31 16.05 2.17
C VAL A 196 -12.38 17.08 1.52
N ASP A 197 -11.69 17.90 2.32
CA ASP A 197 -10.75 18.93 1.85
C ASP A 197 -9.52 18.38 1.12
N LEU A 198 -9.17 17.10 1.33
CA LEU A 198 -8.01 16.49 0.66
C LEU A 198 -8.24 16.35 -0.84
N TYR A 199 -9.50 16.18 -1.27
CA TYR A 199 -9.86 15.89 -2.66
C TYR A 199 -10.43 17.12 -3.34
N ASP A 200 -10.07 17.33 -4.62
CA ASP A 200 -10.64 18.43 -5.40
C ASP A 200 -12.04 18.07 -5.93
N TYR A 201 -12.71 19.08 -6.49
CA TYR A 201 -14.05 18.91 -7.05
C TYR A 201 -14.07 17.88 -8.19
N GLU A 202 -13.08 17.91 -9.09
CA GLU A 202 -13.02 17.03 -10.26
C GLU A 202 -12.95 15.55 -9.86
N PHE A 203 -12.12 15.21 -8.89
CA PHE A 203 -12.04 13.84 -8.36
C PHE A 203 -13.38 13.40 -7.75
N LYS A 204 -13.98 14.24 -6.90
CA LYS A 204 -15.26 13.94 -6.23
C LYS A 204 -16.38 13.75 -7.25
N GLU A 205 -16.49 14.65 -8.22
CA GLU A 205 -17.50 14.59 -9.28
C GLU A 205 -17.32 13.31 -10.11
N LYS A 206 -16.11 13.04 -10.59
CA LYS A 206 -15.81 11.82 -11.35
C LYS A 206 -16.14 10.56 -10.57
N LEU A 207 -15.82 10.54 -9.27
CA LEU A 207 -16.07 9.38 -8.42
C LEU A 207 -17.57 9.15 -8.18
N LEU A 208 -18.33 10.21 -7.88
CA LEU A 208 -19.73 10.09 -7.48
C LEU A 208 -20.69 10.00 -8.67
N THR A 209 -20.40 10.71 -9.77
CA THR A 209 -21.30 10.81 -10.93
C THR A 209 -20.88 9.93 -12.11
N GLY A 210 -19.64 9.45 -12.10
CA GLY A 210 -19.09 8.63 -13.17
C GLY A 210 -19.87 7.32 -13.36
N GLU A 211 -20.16 6.99 -14.62
CA GLU A 211 -20.95 5.80 -15.02
C GLU A 211 -20.49 4.51 -14.32
N ARG A 212 -19.17 4.34 -14.19
CA ARG A 212 -18.55 3.19 -13.50
C ARG A 212 -19.07 2.96 -12.08
N ASN A 213 -19.44 4.02 -11.36
CA ASN A 213 -19.78 3.98 -9.94
C ASN A 213 -21.27 4.17 -9.66
N GLN A 214 -22.11 4.45 -10.66
CA GLN A 214 -23.53 4.73 -10.46
C GLN A 214 -24.28 3.58 -9.77
N GLN A 215 -23.98 2.33 -10.13
CA GLN A 215 -24.59 1.16 -9.50
C GLN A 215 -24.23 1.08 -8.00
N LEU A 216 -22.94 1.24 -7.66
CA LEU A 216 -22.51 1.29 -6.26
C LEU A 216 -23.22 2.40 -5.48
N ILE A 217 -23.34 3.60 -6.06
CA ILE A 217 -24.04 4.71 -5.41
C ILE A 217 -25.50 4.35 -5.14
N ALA A 218 -26.20 3.77 -6.12
CA ALA A 218 -27.58 3.31 -5.95
C ALA A 218 -27.70 2.22 -4.86
N ASP A 219 -26.76 1.27 -4.84
CA ASP A 219 -26.74 0.19 -3.86
C ASP A 219 -26.47 0.70 -2.44
N LEU A 220 -25.55 1.66 -2.26
CA LEU A 220 -25.32 2.32 -0.98
C LEU A 220 -26.55 3.08 -0.48
N ILE A 221 -27.24 3.80 -1.38
CA ILE A 221 -28.48 4.53 -1.04
C ILE A 221 -29.58 3.56 -0.60
N SER A 222 -29.72 2.43 -1.31
CA SER A 222 -30.68 1.37 -1.02
C SER A 222 -30.38 0.70 0.32
N TYR A 223 -29.11 0.35 0.54
CA TYR A 223 -28.59 -0.28 1.76
C TYR A 223 -28.90 0.53 3.03
N GLU A 224 -28.70 1.85 2.99
CA GLU A 224 -29.01 2.75 4.10
C GLU A 224 -30.51 2.98 4.28
N SER A 225 -31.31 2.70 3.25
CA SER A 225 -32.75 2.94 3.28
C SER A 225 -33.53 1.85 4.02
N SER A 226 -32.98 0.64 4.15
CA SER A 226 -33.64 -0.51 4.77
C SER A 226 -33.74 -0.45 6.30
N ASP A 227 -32.91 0.35 6.97
CA ASP A 227 -32.75 0.28 8.44
C ASP A 227 -33.76 1.10 9.25
N GLY A 228 -34.80 1.66 8.62
CA GLY A 228 -35.94 2.29 9.31
C GLY A 228 -35.65 3.60 10.07
N GLU A 229 -34.41 3.86 10.50
CA GLU A 229 -34.00 5.10 11.17
C GLU A 229 -33.58 6.19 10.17
N LYS A 230 -34.00 7.42 10.45
CA LYS A 230 -33.85 8.61 9.58
C LYS A 230 -32.49 9.31 9.71
N THR A 231 -31.41 8.58 9.99
CA THR A 231 -30.03 9.08 9.99
C THR A 231 -29.31 8.77 8.67
N LYS A 232 -30.08 8.72 7.57
CA LYS A 232 -29.71 8.10 6.29
C LYS A 232 -28.66 8.91 5.51
N CYS A 233 -27.39 8.55 5.68
CA CYS A 233 -26.30 9.05 4.85
C CYS A 233 -26.59 8.80 3.36
N GLY A 234 -27.21 7.67 3.02
CA GLY A 234 -27.69 7.38 1.66
C GLY A 234 -28.69 8.41 1.11
N TYR A 235 -29.69 8.83 1.90
CA TYR A 235 -30.63 9.89 1.46
C TYR A 235 -29.92 11.23 1.24
N ARG A 236 -28.98 11.58 2.14
CA ARG A 236 -28.19 12.81 2.01
C ARG A 236 -27.27 12.76 0.80
N LEU A 237 -26.63 11.61 0.54
CA LEU A 237 -25.86 11.36 -0.68
C LEU A 237 -26.74 11.61 -1.92
N GLN A 238 -27.91 10.96 -2.00
CA GLN A 238 -28.84 11.12 -3.12
C GLN A 238 -29.25 12.58 -3.34
N LYS A 239 -29.57 13.30 -2.26
CA LYS A 239 -30.01 14.70 -2.34
C LYS A 239 -28.90 15.64 -2.79
N ASN A 240 -27.66 15.37 -2.41
CA ASN A 240 -26.55 16.33 -2.56
C ASN A 240 -25.63 16.05 -3.75
N ILE A 241 -25.72 14.88 -4.38
CA ILE A 241 -24.81 14.47 -5.47
C ILE A 241 -24.73 15.49 -6.63
N ASN A 242 -25.82 16.23 -6.89
CA ASN A 242 -25.89 17.25 -7.94
C ASN A 242 -25.94 18.70 -7.41
N THR A 243 -25.79 18.93 -6.10
CA THR A 243 -25.99 20.26 -5.49
C THR A 243 -24.88 20.68 -4.53
N ASN A 244 -24.30 19.74 -3.78
CA ASN A 244 -23.19 20.00 -2.88
C ASN A 244 -22.25 18.79 -2.88
N MET A 245 -21.21 18.88 -3.70
CA MET A 245 -20.28 17.77 -3.96
C MET A 245 -19.50 17.35 -2.72
N ASP A 246 -19.08 18.30 -1.89
CA ASP A 246 -18.35 18.05 -0.65
C ASP A 246 -19.22 17.26 0.33
N TYR A 247 -20.46 17.71 0.52
CA TYR A 247 -21.39 17.04 1.40
C TYR A 247 -21.85 15.69 0.85
N ALA A 248 -21.98 15.55 -0.48
CA ALA A 248 -22.24 14.26 -1.12
C ALA A 248 -21.08 13.27 -0.86
N PHE A 249 -19.84 13.73 -1.03
CA PHE A 249 -18.65 12.91 -0.81
C PHE A 249 -18.50 12.50 0.66
N GLU A 250 -18.76 13.41 1.61
CA GLU A 250 -18.84 13.08 3.04
C GLU A 250 -19.83 11.94 3.31
N ASN A 251 -21.06 12.06 2.79
CA ASN A 251 -22.10 11.07 3.02
C ASN A 251 -21.79 9.74 2.31
N PHE A 252 -21.10 9.77 1.17
CA PHE A 252 -20.59 8.58 0.50
C PHE A 252 -19.59 7.82 1.39
N LEU A 253 -18.61 8.52 1.98
CA LEU A 253 -17.65 7.94 2.91
C LEU A 253 -18.35 7.38 4.17
N LEU A 254 -19.38 8.07 4.68
CA LEU A 254 -20.17 7.60 5.82
C LEU A 254 -20.95 6.31 5.51
N CYS A 255 -21.46 6.14 4.29
CA CYS A 255 -22.09 4.88 3.87
C CYS A 255 -21.08 3.72 3.91
N MET A 256 -19.86 3.92 3.41
CA MET A 256 -18.80 2.90 3.49
C MET A 256 -18.37 2.60 4.93
N TYR A 257 -18.30 3.63 5.79
CA TYR A 257 -18.03 3.45 7.21
C TYR A 257 -19.11 2.59 7.88
N ARG A 258 -20.38 2.76 7.51
CA ARG A 258 -21.47 1.93 8.04
C ARG A 258 -21.31 0.46 7.66
N ILE A 259 -20.98 0.16 6.40
CA ILE A 259 -20.65 -1.22 5.97
C ILE A 259 -19.53 -1.80 6.83
N ARG A 260 -18.47 -1.02 7.08
CA ARG A 260 -17.39 -1.45 7.98
C ARG A 260 -17.93 -1.78 9.36
N CYS A 261 -18.74 -0.92 9.96
CA CYS A 261 -19.33 -1.20 11.27
C CYS A 261 -20.15 -2.50 11.26
N ASP A 262 -20.99 -2.70 10.25
CA ASP A 262 -21.85 -3.89 10.16
C ASP A 262 -21.02 -5.18 9.96
N LEU A 263 -19.89 -5.13 9.25
CA LEU A 263 -18.93 -6.24 9.14
C LEU A 263 -18.25 -6.58 10.48
N PHE A 264 -17.92 -5.58 11.31
CA PHE A 264 -17.24 -5.80 12.60
C PHE A 264 -18.20 -6.21 13.72
N HIS A 265 -19.44 -5.73 13.69
CA HIS A 265 -20.43 -5.97 14.75
C HIS A 265 -21.39 -7.11 14.43
N GLY A 266 -21.47 -7.54 13.16
CA GLY A 266 -22.36 -8.62 12.73
C GLY A 266 -23.83 -8.20 12.66
N ASP A 267 -24.08 -6.89 12.54
CA ASP A 267 -25.43 -6.31 12.55
C ASP A 267 -26.25 -6.73 11.30
N LYS A 268 -25.58 -7.13 10.21
CA LYS A 268 -26.21 -7.62 8.97
C LYS A 268 -25.57 -8.92 8.46
N PRO A 269 -26.34 -9.78 7.77
CA PRO A 269 -25.81 -11.00 7.18
C PRO A 269 -24.77 -10.74 6.09
N LEU A 270 -23.65 -11.47 6.12
CA LEU A 270 -22.53 -11.30 5.18
C LEU A 270 -22.92 -11.43 3.70
N PHE A 271 -23.91 -12.28 3.36
CA PHE A 271 -24.35 -12.46 1.97
C PHE A 271 -24.96 -11.19 1.36
N GLN A 272 -25.50 -10.28 2.19
CA GLN A 272 -26.02 -8.99 1.73
C GLN A 272 -24.89 -7.97 1.53
N LEU A 273 -23.84 -8.06 2.36
CA LEU A 273 -22.71 -7.13 2.34
C LEU A 273 -21.71 -7.47 1.23
N TYR A 274 -21.51 -8.74 0.92
CA TYR A 274 -20.42 -9.19 0.05
C TYR A 274 -20.39 -8.52 -1.35
N PRO A 275 -21.52 -8.40 -2.09
CA PRO A 275 -21.51 -7.70 -3.38
C PRO A 275 -21.14 -6.22 -3.24
N LEU A 276 -21.67 -5.57 -2.20
CA LEU A 276 -21.43 -4.16 -1.92
C LEU A 276 -19.97 -3.90 -1.53
N VAL A 277 -19.40 -4.76 -0.68
CA VAL A 277 -18.00 -4.74 -0.26
C VAL A 277 -17.05 -4.83 -1.45
N LYS A 278 -17.34 -5.72 -2.41
CA LYS A 278 -16.55 -5.86 -3.64
C LYS A 278 -16.49 -4.56 -4.45
N ASP A 279 -17.61 -3.86 -4.59
CA ASP A 279 -17.64 -2.57 -5.30
C ASP A 279 -17.00 -1.44 -4.49
N CYS A 280 -17.15 -1.45 -3.17
CA CYS A 280 -16.45 -0.53 -2.27
C CYS A 280 -14.92 -0.69 -2.37
N ASN A 281 -14.39 -1.91 -2.46
CA ASN A 281 -12.95 -2.16 -2.62
C ASN A 281 -12.36 -1.39 -3.80
N ARG A 282 -13.06 -1.40 -4.93
CA ARG A 282 -12.64 -0.71 -6.14
C ARG A 282 -12.55 0.80 -5.94
N VAL A 283 -13.54 1.40 -5.28
CA VAL A 283 -13.55 2.84 -5.04
C VAL A 283 -12.57 3.25 -3.95
N LEU A 284 -12.41 2.45 -2.89
CA LEU A 284 -11.39 2.68 -1.87
C LEU A 284 -9.98 2.71 -2.46
N VAL A 285 -9.70 1.84 -3.44
CA VAL A 285 -8.44 1.89 -4.19
C VAL A 285 -8.21 3.26 -4.83
N ASP A 286 -9.20 3.78 -5.55
CA ASP A 286 -9.11 5.07 -6.23
C ASP A 286 -8.93 6.22 -5.23
N ILE A 287 -9.68 6.20 -4.11
CA ILE A 287 -9.62 7.21 -3.04
C ILE A 287 -8.25 7.23 -2.34
N ILE A 288 -7.72 6.08 -1.95
CA ILE A 288 -6.44 6.00 -1.24
C ILE A 288 -5.31 6.45 -2.16
N LYS A 289 -5.34 6.02 -3.44
CA LYS A 289 -4.35 6.44 -4.43
C LYS A 289 -4.29 7.94 -4.61
N GLU A 290 -5.44 8.54 -4.91
CA GLU A 290 -5.52 9.99 -5.10
C GLU A 290 -5.09 10.73 -3.83
N GLY A 291 -5.54 10.27 -2.66
CA GLY A 291 -5.25 10.94 -1.40
C GLY A 291 -3.76 10.89 -1.02
N VAL A 292 -3.07 9.77 -1.24
CA VAL A 292 -1.61 9.68 -1.07
C VAL A 292 -0.90 10.59 -2.06
N MET A 293 -1.32 10.61 -3.33
CA MET A 293 -0.68 11.41 -4.37
C MET A 293 -0.87 12.92 -4.16
N LYS A 294 -2.02 13.37 -3.66
CA LYS A 294 -2.26 14.76 -3.26
C LYS A 294 -1.55 15.15 -1.97
N TYR A 295 -1.25 14.20 -1.09
CA TYR A 295 -0.57 14.47 0.17
C TYR A 295 0.93 14.76 0.01
N LEU A 296 1.55 14.09 -0.96
CA LEU A 296 2.97 14.19 -1.30
C LEU A 296 3.27 15.46 -2.09
#